data_AF-A0A3B9J4A3-F1
#
_entry.id   AF-A0A3B9J4A3-F1
#
_cell.length_a   1.000
_cell.length_b   1.000
_cell.length_c   1.000
_cell.angle_alpha   90.00
_cell.angle_beta   90.00
_cell.angle_gamma   90.00
#
_symmetry.space_group_name_H-M   'P 1'
#
loop_
_entity.id
_entity.type
_entity.pdbx_description
1 polymer ?
#
loop_
_entity_poly.entity_id
_entity_poly.type
_entity_poly.pdbx_seq_one_letter_code
_entity_poly.pdbx_strand_id
1 'polypeptide(L)'
;MSERQIVNVTESALEKVLELRAGEEDADQLALRIEIVGTQGVDYSYDLAFEVLGEADSDDVPTHVGQGLTVLVPSRDVAKLEGATLDLPTNANQPGLVLRNPNRPDLGPNATLDLSGTVEEQVQEVLVKRINPSIAAHGGFAELVR
;
A
#
# COMPACT_ATOMS: atom_id res chain seq x y z
N MET A 1 27.07 2.34 3.86
CA MET A 1 25.66 2.33 4.29
C MET A 1 24.90 1.65 3.18
N SER A 2 24.36 0.46 3.39
CA SER A 2 23.47 -0.16 2.39
C SER A 2 22.18 0.64 2.36
N GLU A 3 21.69 1.01 1.18
CA GLU A 3 20.35 1.60 1.04
C GLU A 3 19.32 0.64 1.65
N ARG A 4 18.43 1.15 2.50
CA ARG A 4 17.43 0.32 3.17
C ARG A 4 16.32 0.01 2.16
N GLN A 5 16.23 -1.25 1.75
CA GLN A 5 15.13 -1.70 0.89
C GLN A 5 13.85 -1.86 1.71
N ILE A 6 12.83 -1.02 1.45
CA ILE A 6 11.56 -1.03 2.17
C ILE A 6 10.65 -2.15 1.64
N VAL A 7 10.46 -2.20 0.32
CA VAL A 7 9.65 -3.20 -0.38
C VAL A 7 10.56 -4.09 -1.23
N ASN A 8 10.37 -5.40 -1.08
CA ASN A 8 10.99 -6.40 -1.94
C ASN A 8 10.22 -6.49 -3.26
N VAL A 9 10.90 -6.61 -4.39
CA VAL A 9 10.25 -6.85 -5.69
C VAL A 9 10.83 -8.14 -6.24
N THR A 10 9.98 -9.13 -6.54
CA THR A 10 10.43 -10.37 -7.18
C THR A 10 10.95 -10.10 -8.59
N GLU A 11 11.77 -10.98 -9.13
CA GLU A 11 12.33 -10.81 -10.47
C GLU A 11 11.23 -10.71 -11.54
N SER A 12 10.21 -11.57 -11.47
CA SER A 12 9.06 -11.54 -12.37
C SER A 12 8.23 -10.27 -12.26
N ALA A 13 8.03 -9.74 -11.04
CA ALA A 13 7.36 -8.45 -10.86
C ALA A 13 8.21 -7.28 -11.35
N LEU A 14 9.53 -7.32 -11.14
CA LEU A 14 10.44 -6.30 -11.63
C LEU A 14 10.40 -6.23 -13.17
N GLU A 15 10.49 -7.37 -13.85
CA GLU A 15 10.35 -7.44 -15.31
C GLU A 15 9.01 -6.86 -15.75
N LYS A 16 7.91 -7.22 -15.08
CA LYS A 16 6.58 -6.73 -15.44
C LYS A 16 6.44 -5.23 -15.23
N VAL A 17 6.94 -4.69 -14.11
CA VAL A 17 6.91 -3.26 -13.82
C VAL A 17 7.75 -2.48 -14.83
N LEU A 18 8.94 -2.97 -15.18
CA LEU A 18 9.79 -2.34 -16.18
C LEU A 18 9.16 -2.36 -17.58
N GLU A 19 8.49 -3.46 -17.94
CA GLU A 19 7.71 -3.56 -19.19
C GLU A 19 6.58 -2.51 -19.22
N LEU A 20 5.80 -2.39 -18.13
CA LEU A 20 4.73 -1.39 -18.04
C LEU A 20 5.30 0.03 -18.12
N ARG A 21 6.37 0.33 -17.36
CA ARG A 21 7.04 1.64 -17.38
C ARG A 21 7.52 2.01 -18.77
N ALA A 22 8.10 1.06 -19.51
CA ALA A 22 8.60 1.29 -20.86
C ALA A 22 7.49 1.61 -21.89
N GLY A 23 6.24 1.32 -21.56
CA GLY A 23 5.07 1.70 -22.37
C GLY A 23 4.57 3.12 -22.11
N GLU A 24 5.04 3.78 -21.06
CA GLU A 24 4.64 5.15 -20.70
C GLU A 24 5.49 6.21 -21.42
N GLU A 25 4.95 7.43 -21.54
CA GLU A 25 5.75 8.58 -21.97
C GLU A 25 6.80 8.94 -20.89
N ASP A 26 7.98 9.39 -21.33
CA ASP A 26 9.09 9.74 -20.43
C ASP A 26 9.48 8.62 -19.43
N ALA A 27 9.39 7.37 -19.88
CA ALA A 27 9.63 6.15 -19.09
C ALA A 27 10.93 6.15 -18.25
N ASP A 28 11.98 6.82 -18.72
CA ASP A 28 13.27 6.94 -18.04
C ASP A 28 13.24 7.87 -16.81
N GLN A 29 12.23 8.72 -16.71
CA GLN A 29 12.01 9.65 -15.60
C GLN A 29 11.06 9.08 -14.53
N LEU A 30 10.40 7.95 -14.81
CA LEU A 30 9.36 7.40 -13.95
C LEU A 30 9.91 6.47 -12.85
N ALA A 31 9.39 6.66 -11.64
CA ALA A 31 9.53 5.79 -10.50
C ALA A 31 8.18 5.14 -10.15
N LEU A 32 8.20 3.95 -9.55
CA LEU A 32 7.01 3.31 -9.03
C LEU A 32 6.70 3.84 -7.63
N ARG A 33 5.61 4.56 -7.44
CA ARG A 33 5.09 4.92 -6.12
C ARG A 33 4.23 3.78 -5.57
N ILE A 34 4.44 3.45 -4.30
CA ILE A 34 3.58 2.53 -3.53
C ILE A 34 3.10 3.25 -2.28
N GLU A 35 1.79 3.44 -2.17
CA GLU A 35 1.15 4.17 -1.07
C GLU A 35 0.06 3.33 -0.40
N ILE A 36 -0.11 3.49 0.92
CA ILE A 36 -1.28 2.96 1.62
C ILE A 36 -2.38 4.01 1.57
N VAL A 37 -3.46 3.70 0.84
CA VAL A 37 -4.62 4.58 0.68
C VAL A 37 -5.76 4.27 1.65
N GLY A 38 -5.59 3.25 2.50
CA GLY A 38 -6.59 2.90 3.51
C GLY A 38 -6.42 1.49 4.08
N THR A 39 -7.53 0.96 4.61
CA THR A 39 -7.59 -0.39 5.17
C THR A 39 -8.82 -1.13 4.67
N GLN A 40 -8.65 -2.39 4.28
CA GLN A 40 -9.73 -3.29 3.89
C GLN A 40 -9.74 -4.51 4.82
N GLY A 41 -10.69 -4.54 5.75
CA GLY A 41 -10.77 -5.61 6.75
C GLY A 41 -9.52 -5.63 7.64
N VAL A 42 -8.76 -6.72 7.57
CA VAL A 42 -7.51 -6.88 8.33
C VAL A 42 -6.26 -6.48 7.55
N ASP A 43 -6.38 -6.09 6.28
CA ASP A 43 -5.24 -5.74 5.43
C ASP A 43 -5.25 -4.23 5.10
N TYR A 44 -4.10 -3.69 4.71
CA TYR A 44 -4.04 -2.36 4.10
C TYR A 44 -4.54 -2.42 2.65
N SER A 45 -5.14 -1.33 2.17
CA SER A 45 -5.37 -1.10 0.73
C SER A 45 -4.27 -0.21 0.18
N TYR A 46 -3.80 -0.51 -1.03
CA TYR A 46 -2.66 0.15 -1.64
C TYR A 46 -3.05 0.79 -2.97
N ASP A 47 -2.35 1.86 -3.31
CA ASP A 47 -2.29 2.39 -4.66
C ASP A 47 -0.86 2.28 -5.21
N LEU A 48 -0.77 1.93 -6.50
CA LEU A 48 0.48 1.75 -7.22
C LEU A 48 0.40 2.55 -8.51
N ALA A 49 1.30 3.53 -8.66
CA ALA A 49 1.32 4.43 -9.80
C ALA A 49 2.75 4.71 -10.26
N PHE A 50 2.93 5.08 -11.52
CA PHE A 50 4.17 5.69 -11.96
C PHE A 50 4.11 7.20 -11.75
N GLU A 51 5.15 7.75 -11.15
CA GLU A 51 5.31 9.18 -10.94
C GLU A 51 6.67 9.66 -11.45
N VAL A 52 6.73 10.92 -11.89
CA VAL A 52 7.98 11.55 -12.32
C VAL A 52 8.88 11.70 -11.11
N LEU A 53 10.05 11.06 -11.13
CA LEU A 53 10.98 11.04 -10.00
C LEU A 53 11.43 12.46 -9.58
N GLY A 54 11.52 13.39 -10.53
CA GLY A 54 11.84 14.80 -10.27
C GLY A 54 10.74 15.58 -9.58
N GLU A 55 9.51 15.05 -9.54
CA GLU A 55 8.32 15.66 -8.92
C GLU A 55 7.88 14.93 -7.65
N ALA A 56 8.66 13.92 -7.20
CA ALA A 56 8.38 13.19 -5.97
C ALA A 56 8.23 14.12 -4.76
N ASP A 57 7.32 13.77 -3.85
CA ASP A 57 7.09 14.56 -2.65
C ASP A 57 8.34 14.56 -1.76
N SER A 58 8.55 15.67 -1.04
CA SER A 58 9.75 15.83 -0.21
C SER A 58 9.85 14.81 0.94
N ASP A 59 8.75 14.18 1.33
CA ASP A 59 8.68 13.12 2.33
C ASP A 59 8.68 11.71 1.73
N ASP A 60 8.78 11.56 0.41
CA ASP A 60 8.97 10.26 -0.20
C ASP A 60 10.37 9.71 0.09
N VAL A 61 10.43 8.41 0.33
CA VAL A 61 11.66 7.68 0.57
C VAL A 61 11.99 6.83 -0.66
N PRO A 62 12.93 7.26 -1.52
CA PRO A 62 13.33 6.50 -2.69
C PRO A 62 14.17 5.28 -2.30
N THR A 63 13.87 4.14 -2.94
CA THR A 63 14.61 2.88 -2.81
C THR A 63 14.92 2.34 -4.20
N HIS A 64 16.20 2.03 -4.45
CA HIS A 64 16.61 1.38 -5.69
C HIS A 64 16.40 -0.14 -5.61
N VAL A 65 15.76 -0.70 -6.63
CA VAL A 65 15.47 -2.14 -6.71
C VAL A 65 15.97 -2.70 -8.05
N GLY A 66 16.84 -3.70 -7.97
CA GLY A 66 17.30 -4.48 -9.12
C GLY A 66 17.85 -3.63 -10.29
N GLN A 67 17.32 -3.88 -11.49
CA GLN A 67 17.80 -3.37 -12.78
C GLN A 67 17.42 -1.90 -13.09
N GLY A 68 17.40 -1.02 -12.09
CA GLY A 68 17.13 0.41 -12.30
C GLY A 68 15.65 0.81 -12.18
N LEU A 69 14.89 0.10 -11.36
CA LEU A 69 13.61 0.58 -10.85
C LEU A 69 13.86 1.38 -9.56
N THR A 70 13.34 2.60 -9.51
CA THR A 70 13.22 3.35 -8.26
C THR A 70 11.80 3.18 -7.73
N VAL A 71 11.69 2.82 -6.46
CA VAL A 71 10.42 2.72 -5.73
C VAL A 71 10.33 3.89 -4.76
N LEU A 72 9.24 4.65 -4.82
CA LEU A 72 8.91 5.73 -3.89
C LEU A 72 7.89 5.24 -2.87
N VAL A 73 8.15 5.46 -1.59
CA VAL A 73 7.22 5.17 -0.50
C VAL A 73 7.11 6.41 0.38
N PRO A 74 5.89 6.93 0.66
CA PRO A 74 5.71 8.04 1.58
C PRO A 74 6.27 7.70 2.96
N SER A 75 6.99 8.63 3.60
CA SER A 75 7.61 8.41 4.92
C SER A 75 6.64 7.84 5.96
N ARG A 76 5.36 8.22 5.90
CA ARG A 76 4.28 7.74 6.78
C ARG A 76 3.96 6.23 6.66
N ASP A 77 4.31 5.63 5.53
CA ASP A 77 3.97 4.24 5.20
C ASP A 77 5.17 3.30 5.25
N VAL A 78 6.39 3.82 5.33
CA VAL A 78 7.64 3.04 5.39
C VAL A 78 7.57 1.92 6.43
N ALA A 79 7.20 2.22 7.68
CA ALA A 79 7.13 1.21 8.74
C ALA A 79 6.00 0.18 8.51
N LYS A 80 4.95 0.55 7.78
CA LYS A 80 3.82 -0.33 7.46
C LYS A 80 4.11 -1.20 6.24
N LEU A 81 5.03 -0.80 5.38
CA LEU A 81 5.43 -1.51 4.15
C LEU A 81 6.75 -2.26 4.29
N GLU A 82 7.49 -2.06 5.39
CA GLU A 82 8.77 -2.73 5.61
C GLU A 82 8.63 -4.25 5.58
N GLY A 83 9.35 -4.89 4.66
CA GLY A 83 9.29 -6.35 4.44
C GLY A 83 8.15 -6.82 3.55
N ALA A 84 7.33 -5.92 2.99
CA ALA A 84 6.37 -6.27 1.96
C ALA A 84 7.06 -6.75 0.68
N THR A 85 6.38 -7.63 -0.07
CA THR A 85 6.90 -8.17 -1.33
C THR A 85 5.90 -7.94 -2.46
N LEU A 86 6.32 -7.20 -3.50
CA LEU A 86 5.61 -7.06 -4.76
C LEU A 86 5.93 -8.26 -5.66
N ASP A 87 4.91 -8.93 -6.15
CA ASP A 87 5.02 -10.15 -6.94
C ASP A 87 3.92 -10.22 -8.02
N LEU A 88 3.97 -11.25 -8.87
CA LEU A 88 2.86 -11.63 -9.72
C LEU A 88 1.85 -12.52 -8.96
N PRO A 89 0.56 -12.51 -9.35
CA PRO A 89 -0.42 -13.44 -8.82
C PRO A 89 0.01 -14.90 -9.03
N THR A 90 -0.23 -15.76 -8.04
CA THR A 90 0.10 -17.20 -8.15
C THR A 90 -0.72 -17.89 -9.25
N ASN A 91 -1.90 -17.36 -9.57
CA ASN A 91 -2.70 -17.79 -10.70
C ASN A 91 -2.36 -16.91 -11.91
N ALA A 92 -1.69 -17.49 -12.92
CA ALA A 92 -1.28 -16.77 -14.12
C ALA A 92 -2.44 -16.17 -14.94
N ASN A 93 -3.69 -16.61 -14.72
CA ASN A 93 -4.87 -16.02 -15.35
C ASN A 93 -5.39 -14.76 -14.63
N GLN A 94 -4.87 -14.44 -13.44
CA GLN A 94 -5.14 -13.17 -12.78
C GLN A 94 -4.12 -12.13 -13.29
N PRO A 95 -4.58 -11.07 -13.99
CA PRO A 95 -3.69 -10.02 -14.43
C PRO A 95 -3.24 -9.15 -13.25
N GLY A 96 -2.16 -8.39 -13.45
CA GLY A 96 -1.69 -7.36 -12.53
C GLY A 96 -0.57 -7.80 -11.60
N LEU A 97 -0.40 -7.03 -10.51
CA LEU A 97 0.59 -7.23 -9.47
C LEU A 97 -0.10 -7.52 -8.15
N VAL A 98 0.57 -8.24 -7.25
CA VAL A 98 0.12 -8.48 -5.87
C VAL A 98 1.17 -8.01 -4.89
N LEU A 99 0.75 -7.22 -3.90
CA LEU A 99 1.61 -6.79 -2.79
C LEU A 99 1.31 -7.63 -1.55
N ARG A 100 2.28 -8.47 -1.15
CA ARG A 100 2.20 -9.33 0.03
C ARG A 100 2.89 -8.63 1.19
N ASN A 101 2.11 -7.98 2.05
CA ASN A 101 2.64 -7.27 3.20
C ASN A 101 2.56 -8.14 4.46
N PRO A 102 3.65 -8.37 5.22
CA PRO A 102 3.59 -9.07 6.50
C PRO A 102 2.98 -8.20 7.62
N ASN A 103 2.99 -6.88 7.46
CA ASN A 103 2.42 -5.96 8.43
C ASN A 103 0.90 -5.86 8.26
N ARG A 104 0.21 -5.46 9.32
CA ARG A 104 -1.25 -5.33 9.37
C ARG A 104 -1.64 -3.99 10.00
N PRO A 105 -2.79 -3.41 9.64
CA PRO A 105 -3.33 -2.26 10.36
C PRO A 105 -3.54 -2.59 11.83
N ASP A 106 -3.29 -1.61 12.71
CA ASP A 106 -3.76 -1.71 14.08
C ASP A 106 -5.28 -1.53 14.12
N LEU A 107 -5.99 -2.57 14.55
CA LEU A 107 -7.45 -2.60 14.72
C LEU A 107 -7.86 -2.68 16.19
N GLY A 108 -6.90 -2.47 17.10
CA GLY A 108 -7.16 -2.51 18.53
C GLY A 108 -8.13 -1.42 18.99
N PRO A 109 -8.69 -1.54 20.21
CA PRO A 109 -9.63 -0.56 20.75
C PRO A 109 -9.03 0.85 20.91
N ASN A 110 -7.70 0.96 20.92
CA ASN A 110 -6.96 2.22 20.99
C ASN A 110 -6.29 2.59 19.66
N ALA A 111 -6.65 1.92 18.56
CA ALA A 111 -6.12 2.24 17.25
C ALA A 111 -6.42 3.70 16.90
N THR A 112 -5.43 4.38 16.33
CA THR A 112 -5.61 5.72 15.79
C THR A 112 -6.61 5.66 14.64
N LEU A 113 -7.64 6.50 14.69
CA LEU A 113 -8.64 6.59 13.64
C LEU A 113 -8.09 7.44 12.49
N ASP A 114 -8.13 6.92 11.27
CA ASP A 114 -7.93 7.74 10.08
C ASP A 114 -9.27 8.40 9.73
N LEU A 115 -9.42 9.66 10.12
CA LEU A 115 -10.62 10.45 9.88
C LEU A 115 -10.44 11.42 8.70
N SER A 116 -9.54 11.10 7.77
CA SER A 116 -9.47 11.78 6.47
C SER A 116 -10.59 11.28 5.54
N GLY A 117 -10.93 12.05 4.51
CA GLY A 117 -11.99 11.68 3.55
C GLY A 117 -13.41 12.12 3.92
N THR A 118 -14.40 11.50 3.29
CA THR A 118 -15.83 11.78 3.42
C THR A 118 -16.38 11.38 4.80
N VAL A 119 -17.54 11.91 5.18
CA VAL A 119 -18.18 11.57 6.46
C VAL A 119 -18.51 10.07 6.51
N GLU A 120 -18.91 9.48 5.38
CA GLU A 120 -19.18 8.05 5.26
C GLU A 120 -17.94 7.21 5.56
N GLU A 121 -16.78 7.58 5.01
CA GLU A 121 -15.50 6.90 5.26
C GLU A 121 -15.08 7.03 6.72
N GLN A 122 -15.23 8.24 7.30
CA GLN A 122 -14.97 8.49 8.72
C GLN A 122 -15.87 7.64 9.63
N VAL A 123 -17.16 7.51 9.30
CA VAL A 123 -18.11 6.68 10.08
C VAL A 123 -17.76 5.20 9.96
N GLN A 124 -17.41 4.73 8.75
CA GLN A 124 -16.99 3.36 8.54
C GLN A 124 -15.75 3.01 9.37
N GLU A 125 -14.77 3.92 9.43
CA GLU A 125 -13.56 3.78 10.22
C GLU A 125 -13.86 3.60 11.72
N VAL A 126 -14.75 4.44 12.27
CA VAL A 126 -15.19 4.34 13.67
C VAL A 126 -15.90 3.02 13.93
N LEU A 127 -16.78 2.58 13.02
CA LEU A 127 -17.51 1.32 13.17
C LEU A 127 -16.56 0.13 13.23
N VAL A 128 -15.58 0.06 12.31
CA VAL A 128 -14.63 -1.05 12.22
C VAL A 128 -13.63 -1.06 13.37
N LYS A 129 -13.03 0.09 13.73
CA LYS A 129 -11.92 0.13 14.69
C LYS A 129 -12.33 0.34 16.14
N ARG A 130 -13.51 0.93 16.40
CA ARG A 130 -13.94 1.27 17.77
C ARG A 130 -15.19 0.52 18.22
N ILE A 131 -16.19 0.42 17.36
CA ILE A 131 -17.50 -0.12 17.75
C ILE A 131 -17.52 -1.64 17.65
N ASN A 132 -17.28 -2.19 16.47
CA ASN A 132 -17.36 -3.63 16.20
C ASN A 132 -16.50 -4.48 17.14
N PRO A 133 -15.24 -4.11 17.47
CA PRO A 133 -14.45 -4.86 18.45
C PRO A 133 -15.09 -4.91 19.83
N SER A 134 -15.77 -3.83 20.25
CA SER A 134 -16.40 -3.72 21.56
C SER A 134 -17.70 -4.52 21.67
N ILE A 135 -18.47 -4.62 20.58
CA ILE A 135 -19.77 -5.32 20.57
C ILE A 135 -19.69 -6.78 20.13
N ALA A 136 -18.61 -7.19 19.46
CA ALA A 136 -18.40 -8.57 19.01
C ALA A 136 -18.43 -9.58 20.17
N ALA A 137 -17.90 -9.21 21.34
CA ALA A 137 -17.94 -10.05 22.56
C ALA A 137 -19.37 -10.36 23.05
N HIS A 138 -20.34 -9.54 22.64
CA HIS A 138 -21.77 -9.72 22.92
C HIS A 138 -22.55 -10.25 21.70
N GLY A 139 -21.86 -10.68 20.65
CA GLY A 139 -22.46 -11.17 19.40
C GLY A 139 -23.02 -10.06 18.50
N GLY A 140 -22.70 -8.79 18.77
CA GLY A 140 -23.14 -7.65 17.97
C GLY A 140 -22.23 -7.36 16.78
N PHE A 141 -22.81 -6.80 15.72
CA PHE A 141 -22.10 -6.26 14.55
C PHE A 141 -22.88 -5.06 14.00
N ALA A 142 -22.17 -3.99 13.65
CA ALA A 142 -22.73 -2.78 13.10
C ALA A 142 -22.07 -2.46 11.75
N GLU A 143 -22.89 -2.07 10.78
CA GLU A 143 -22.48 -1.73 9.43
C GLU A 143 -23.18 -0.44 8.98
N LEU A 144 -22.49 0.39 8.20
CA LEU A 144 -23.08 1.56 7.58
C LEU A 144 -23.90 1.14 6.36
N VAL A 145 -25.21 1.40 6.39
CA VAL A 145 -26.12 1.12 5.27
C VAL A 145 -26.42 2.43 4.54
N ARG A 146 -26.32 2.40 3.20
CA ARG A 146 -26.65 3.52 2.31
C ARG A 146 -28.08 3.42 1.79
#